data_AF-A0A351UVQ0-F1
#
_entry.id   AF-A0A351UVQ0-F1
#
_cell.length_a   1.000
_cell.length_b   1.000
_cell.length_c   1.000
_cell.angle_alpha   90.00
_cell.angle_beta   90.00
_cell.angle_gamma   90.00
#
_symmetry.space_group_name_H-M   'P 1'
#
loop_
_entity.id
_entity.type
_entity.pdbx_description
1 polymer ?
#
loop_
_entity_poly.entity_id
_entity_poly.type
_entity_poly.pdbx_seq_one_letter_code
_entity_poly.pdbx_strand_id
1 'polypeptide(L)'
;MKHPENKSSGHVQSFIFNTAMLLELLVALIIIFALIIMFAHVPIDLKILVENREFNQFLKKMFDLIIGIELLKMLCRHDLDSIVEVLLFSVAREIIIEHMPIYFELVGIISIAILFLIRKYLFISALNKTDEN
;
A
#
# COMPACT_ATOMS: atom_id res chain seq x y z
N MET A 1 -34.85 -1.89 39.18
CA MET A 1 -35.07 -0.63 38.45
C MET A 1 -34.45 -0.81 37.06
N LYS A 2 -35.26 -0.98 36.01
CA LYS A 2 -34.78 -1.06 34.63
C LYS A 2 -34.33 0.32 34.19
N HIS A 3 -33.05 0.47 33.85
CA HIS A 3 -32.58 1.56 32.99
C HIS A 3 -32.46 1.00 31.56
N PRO A 4 -33.28 1.47 30.60
CA PRO A 4 -33.21 1.06 29.21
C PRO A 4 -32.32 2.01 28.39
N GLU A 5 -31.92 1.54 27.21
CA GLU A 5 -31.53 2.32 26.02
C GLU A 5 -30.15 3.02 25.98
N ASN A 6 -29.17 2.31 25.40
CA ASN A 6 -28.33 2.91 24.37
C ASN A 6 -28.22 1.93 23.18
N LYS A 7 -29.20 2.03 22.28
CA LYS A 7 -29.37 1.20 21.07
C LYS A 7 -29.35 2.10 19.82
N SER A 8 -28.36 2.99 19.70
CA SER A 8 -28.28 3.93 18.56
C SER A 8 -26.88 4.09 17.93
N SER A 9 -25.81 3.56 18.55
CA SER A 9 -24.45 3.69 17.99
C SER A 9 -24.10 2.61 16.95
N GLY A 10 -24.85 1.50 16.89
CA GLY A 10 -24.55 0.37 16.01
C GLY A 10 -24.87 0.64 14.53
N HIS A 11 -25.92 1.43 14.22
CA HIS A 11 -26.34 1.64 12.83
C HIS A 11 -25.34 2.46 12.01
N VAL A 12 -24.71 3.48 12.61
CA VAL A 12 -23.71 4.32 11.91
C VAL A 12 -22.41 3.54 11.71
N GLN A 13 -21.96 2.77 12.72
CA GLN A 13 -20.78 1.92 12.60
C GLN A 13 -20.94 0.84 11.53
N SER A 14 -22.11 0.18 11.48
CA SER A 14 -22.41 -0.81 10.45
C SER A 14 -22.49 -0.19 9.05
N PHE A 15 -23.03 1.03 8.93
CA PHE A 15 -23.11 1.73 7.64
C PHE A 15 -21.71 2.12 7.12
N ILE A 16 -20.85 2.63 8.00
CA ILE A 16 -19.46 2.99 7.66
C ILE A 16 -18.68 1.74 7.24
N PHE A 17 -18.79 0.65 8.00
CA PHE A 17 -18.08 -0.59 7.70
C PHE A 17 -18.54 -1.21 6.37
N ASN A 18 -19.85 -1.27 6.12
CA ASN A 18 -20.39 -1.80 4.88
C ASN A 18 -20.02 -0.94 3.65
N THR A 19 -19.98 0.39 3.83
CA THR A 19 -19.55 1.32 2.76
C THR A 19 -18.05 1.20 2.50
N ALA A 20 -17.24 1.05 3.55
CA ALA A 20 -15.80 0.83 3.43
C ALA A 20 -15.48 -0.47 2.68
N MET A 21 -16.18 -1.57 3.01
CA MET A 21 -16.03 -2.85 2.31
C MET A 21 -16.43 -2.77 0.83
N LEU A 22 -17.49 -2.03 0.49
CA LEU A 22 -17.88 -1.80 -0.90
C LEU A 22 -16.81 -1.01 -1.66
N LEU A 23 -16.25 0.03 -1.03
CA LEU A 23 -15.18 0.83 -1.62
C LEU A 23 -13.90 0.01 -1.82
N GLU A 24 -13.53 -0.82 -0.86
CA GLU A 24 -12.38 -1.73 -0.94
C GLU A 24 -12.51 -2.70 -2.12
N LEU A 25 -13.68 -3.32 -2.29
CA LEU A 25 -13.97 -4.19 -3.43
C LEU A 25 -13.86 -3.44 -4.77
N LEU A 26 -14.39 -2.22 -4.83
CA LEU A 26 -14.34 -1.39 -6.03
C LEU A 26 -12.90 -1.01 -6.40
N VAL A 27 -12.10 -0.59 -5.41
CA VAL A 27 -10.68 -0.25 -5.61
C VAL A 27 -9.89 -1.48 -6.05
N ALA A 28 -10.10 -2.64 -5.41
CA ALA A 28 -9.47 -3.89 -5.80
C ALA A 28 -9.78 -4.26 -7.26
N LEU A 29 -11.04 -4.13 -7.68
CA LEU A 29 -11.45 -4.37 -9.07
C LEU A 29 -10.75 -3.45 -10.08
N ILE A 30 -10.66 -2.16 -9.77
CA ILE A 30 -9.96 -1.19 -10.63
C ILE A 30 -8.48 -1.56 -10.77
N ILE A 31 -7.82 -1.90 -9.66
CA ILE A 31 -6.41 -2.29 -9.67
C ILE A 31 -6.21 -3.58 -10.46
N ILE A 32 -7.07 -4.59 -10.29
CA ILE A 32 -7.03 -5.84 -11.07
C ILE A 32 -7.11 -5.52 -12.57
N PHE A 33 -8.04 -4.66 -12.98
CA PHE A 33 -8.20 -4.30 -14.38
C PHE A 33 -6.97 -3.56 -14.93
N ALA A 34 -6.42 -2.62 -14.16
CA ALA A 34 -5.19 -1.91 -14.52
C ALA A 34 -4.01 -2.88 -14.67
N LEU A 35 -3.84 -3.83 -13.74
CA LEU A 35 -2.80 -4.84 -13.80
C LEU A 35 -2.91 -5.74 -15.02
N ILE A 36 -4.13 -6.16 -15.40
CA ILE A 36 -4.37 -6.97 -16.60
C ILE A 36 -3.93 -6.19 -17.86
N ILE A 37 -4.31 -4.92 -17.97
CA ILE A 37 -3.92 -4.07 -19.10
C ILE A 37 -2.39 -3.92 -19.15
N MET A 38 -1.77 -3.59 -18.03
CA MET A 38 -0.32 -3.44 -17.95
C MET A 38 0.40 -4.74 -18.31
N PHE A 39 -0.08 -5.87 -17.82
CA PHE A 39 0.48 -7.18 -18.13
C PHE A 39 0.36 -7.52 -19.62
N ALA A 40 -0.76 -7.17 -20.25
CA ALA A 40 -0.95 -7.37 -21.70
C ALA A 40 0.00 -6.53 -22.57
N HIS A 41 0.50 -5.40 -22.05
CA HIS A 41 1.46 -4.54 -22.76
C HIS A 41 2.92 -5.00 -22.65
N VAL A 42 3.28 -5.79 -21.64
CA VAL A 42 4.65 -6.32 -21.44
C VAL A 42 5.31 -6.91 -22.70
N PRO A 43 4.66 -7.75 -23.52
CA PRO A 43 5.30 -8.28 -24.74
C PRO A 43 5.60 -7.20 -25.78
N ILE A 44 4.81 -6.13 -25.84
CA ILE A 44 5.03 -4.99 -26.73
C ILE A 44 6.24 -4.18 -26.23
N ASP A 45 6.28 -3.88 -24.92
CA ASP A 45 7.40 -3.19 -24.29
C ASP A 45 8.72 -3.97 -24.41
N LEU A 46 8.66 -5.31 -24.32
CA LEU A 46 9.81 -6.18 -24.53
C LEU A 46 10.35 -6.11 -25.96
N LYS A 47 9.46 -6.03 -26.97
CA LYS A 47 9.87 -5.85 -28.36
C LYS A 47 10.56 -4.50 -28.55
N ILE A 48 10.00 -3.44 -27.99
CA ILE A 48 10.56 -2.08 -28.02
C ILE A 48 11.92 -2.04 -27.33
N LEU A 49 12.09 -2.76 -26.22
CA LEU A 49 13.37 -2.89 -25.52
C LEU A 49 14.45 -3.47 -26.43
N VAL A 50 14.14 -4.56 -27.15
CA VAL A 50 15.09 -5.21 -28.06
C VAL A 50 15.46 -4.27 -29.22
N GLU A 51 14.51 -3.48 -29.70
CA GLU A 51 14.70 -2.58 -30.85
C GLU A 51 15.47 -1.30 -30.47
N ASN A 52 15.08 -0.63 -29.37
CA ASN A 52 15.58 0.68 -28.98
C ASN A 52 16.68 0.63 -27.89
N ARG A 53 16.93 -0.53 -27.28
CA ARG A 53 17.87 -0.72 -26.15
C ARG A 53 17.58 0.16 -24.92
N GLU A 54 16.33 0.59 -24.75
CA GLU A 54 15.86 1.43 -23.65
C GLU A 54 15.53 0.63 -22.39
N PHE A 55 16.56 0.05 -21.75
CA PHE A 55 16.42 -0.83 -20.59
C PHE A 55 15.79 -0.16 -19.37
N ASN A 56 16.15 1.10 -19.09
CA ASN A 56 15.61 1.84 -17.95
C ASN A 56 14.09 2.04 -18.07
N GLN A 57 13.60 2.30 -19.28
CA GLN A 57 12.17 2.49 -19.51
C GLN A 57 11.39 1.19 -19.31
N PHE A 58 11.93 0.06 -19.79
CA PHE A 58 11.35 -1.26 -19.55
C PHE A 58 11.33 -1.62 -18.06
N LEU A 59 12.44 -1.39 -17.35
CA LEU A 59 12.51 -1.62 -15.90
C LEU A 59 11.45 -0.80 -15.16
N LYS A 60 11.27 0.48 -15.51
CA LYS A 60 10.25 1.32 -14.88
C LYS A 60 8.84 0.72 -15.00
N LYS A 61 8.47 0.25 -16.18
CA LYS A 61 7.17 -0.42 -16.42
C LYS A 61 7.03 -1.72 -15.63
N MET A 62 8.08 -2.54 -15.59
CA MET A 62 8.07 -3.80 -14.83
C MET A 62 7.94 -3.56 -13.33
N PHE A 63 8.64 -2.57 -12.80
CA PHE A 63 8.55 -2.22 -11.39
C PHE A 63 7.20 -1.59 -11.02
N ASP A 64 6.59 -0.80 -11.90
CA ASP A 64 5.20 -0.32 -11.72
C ASP A 64 4.23 -1.50 -11.59
N LEU A 65 4.40 -2.52 -12.42
CA LEU A 65 3.57 -3.73 -12.37
C LEU A 65 3.76 -4.49 -11.04
N ILE A 66 5.00 -4.68 -10.58
CA ILE A 66 5.28 -5.39 -9.32
C ILE A 66 4.66 -4.65 -8.12
N ILE A 67 4.81 -3.33 -8.03
CA ILE A 67 4.18 -2.54 -6.96
C ILE A 67 2.66 -2.69 -6.99
N GLY A 68 2.06 -2.64 -8.18
CA GLY A 68 0.61 -2.79 -8.32
C GLY A 68 0.10 -4.16 -7.85
N ILE A 69 0.82 -5.24 -8.15
CA ILE A 69 0.49 -6.59 -7.67
C ILE A 69 0.59 -6.65 -6.14
N GLU A 70 1.57 -5.98 -5.58
CA GLU A 70 1.86 -5.99 -4.15
C GLU A 70 0.83 -5.20 -3.36
N LEU A 71 0.43 -4.03 -3.90
CA LEU A 71 -0.71 -3.25 -3.43
C LEU A 71 -2.01 -4.06 -3.47
N LEU A 72 -2.25 -4.81 -4.56
CA LEU A 72 -3.44 -5.66 -4.66
C LEU A 72 -3.45 -6.75 -3.57
N LYS A 73 -2.32 -7.44 -3.37
CA LYS A 73 -2.20 -8.47 -2.30
C LYS A 73 -2.42 -7.86 -0.92
N MET A 74 -1.87 -6.67 -0.69
CA MET A 74 -2.01 -5.92 0.55
C MET A 74 -3.47 -5.53 0.81
N LEU A 75 -4.18 -5.04 -0.20
CA LEU A 75 -5.62 -4.74 -0.09
C LEU A 75 -6.43 -5.99 0.26
N CYS A 76 -6.15 -7.13 -0.38
CA CYS A 76 -6.91 -8.35 -0.15
C CYS A 76 -6.62 -9.06 1.18
N ARG A 77 -5.38 -8.97 1.72
CA ARG A 77 -5.00 -9.64 2.97
C ARG A 77 -5.09 -8.77 4.22
N HIS A 78 -5.26 -7.46 4.07
CA HIS A 78 -5.44 -6.50 5.16
C HIS A 78 -4.39 -6.62 6.29
N ASP A 79 -3.19 -7.13 5.98
CA ASP A 79 -2.08 -7.34 6.90
C ASP A 79 -1.19 -6.10 6.95
N LEU A 80 -1.16 -5.41 8.09
CA LEU A 80 -0.36 -4.19 8.29
C LEU A 80 1.14 -4.42 8.11
N ASP A 81 1.61 -5.65 8.31
CA ASP A 81 3.02 -6.02 8.10
C ASP A 81 3.36 -6.19 6.62
N SER A 82 2.38 -6.51 5.76
CA SER A 82 2.58 -6.55 4.32
C SER A 82 2.79 -5.15 3.72
N ILE A 83 2.18 -4.11 4.31
CA ILE A 83 2.30 -2.71 3.84
C ILE A 83 3.76 -2.23 3.87
N VAL A 84 4.46 -2.63 4.93
CA VAL A 84 5.86 -2.27 5.20
C VAL A 84 6.77 -2.73 4.07
N GLU A 85 6.61 -4.00 3.70
CA GLU A 85 7.39 -4.66 2.67
C GLU A 85 7.18 -4.01 1.31
N VAL A 86 5.91 -3.71 0.98
CA VAL A 86 5.55 -3.03 -0.27
C VAL A 86 6.11 -1.61 -0.33
N LEU A 87 6.05 -0.86 0.77
CA LEU A 87 6.63 0.50 0.85
C LEU A 87 8.16 0.48 0.70
N LEU A 88 8.84 -0.45 1.37
CA LEU A 88 10.30 -0.63 1.26
C LEU A 88 10.71 -0.97 -0.17
N PHE A 89 10.01 -1.90 -0.82
CA PHE A 89 10.25 -2.25 -2.21
C PHE A 89 10.01 -1.07 -3.16
N SER A 90 8.93 -0.31 -2.91
CA SER A 90 8.57 0.87 -3.72
C SER A 90 9.66 1.94 -3.68
N VAL A 91 10.18 2.26 -2.49
CA VAL A 91 11.25 3.25 -2.33
C VAL A 91 12.58 2.74 -2.87
N ALA A 92 12.93 1.48 -2.62
CA ALA A 92 14.17 0.89 -3.13
C ALA A 92 14.25 0.96 -4.67
N ARG A 93 13.12 0.72 -5.34
CA ARG A 93 12.98 0.86 -6.78
C ARG A 93 13.20 2.31 -7.24
N GLU A 94 12.61 3.29 -6.56
CA GLU A 94 12.67 4.70 -6.96
C GLU A 94 14.12 5.18 -7.06
N ILE A 95 14.95 4.77 -6.09
CA ILE A 95 16.41 4.98 -6.05
C ILE A 95 17.14 4.34 -7.25
N ILE A 96 16.67 3.19 -7.74
CA ILE A 96 17.33 2.45 -8.82
C ILE A 96 17.02 3.05 -10.19
N ILE A 97 15.80 3.57 -10.39
CA ILE A 97 15.32 4.01 -11.71
C ILE A 97 15.60 5.51 -11.92
N GLU A 98 15.47 6.32 -10.88
CA GLU A 98 15.58 7.77 -11.00
C GLU A 98 16.98 8.24 -10.61
N HIS A 99 17.61 9.05 -11.48
CA HIS A 99 18.83 9.77 -11.13
C HIS A 99 18.47 11.10 -10.45
N MET A 100 17.51 11.05 -9.51
CA MET A 100 17.12 12.22 -8.74
C MET A 100 18.21 12.59 -7.74
N PRO A 101 18.27 13.85 -7.29
CA PRO A 101 19.21 14.22 -6.25
C PRO A 101 18.90 13.43 -4.97
N ILE A 102 19.89 12.65 -4.53
CA ILE A 102 19.92 11.75 -3.36
C ILE A 102 19.28 12.32 -2.07
N TYR A 103 19.23 13.65 -1.94
CA TYR A 103 18.63 14.34 -0.81
C TYR A 103 17.13 14.07 -0.65
N PHE A 104 16.36 14.01 -1.74
CA PHE A 104 14.91 13.77 -1.67
C PHE A 104 14.60 12.33 -1.25
N GLU A 105 15.35 11.37 -1.79
CA GLU A 105 15.24 9.96 -1.43
C GLU A 105 15.56 9.74 0.05
N LEU A 106 16.60 10.40 0.57
CA LEU A 106 16.98 10.32 1.98
C LEU A 106 15.86 10.81 2.91
N VAL A 107 15.17 11.91 2.56
CA VAL A 107 14.04 12.43 3.34
C VAL A 107 12.86 11.44 3.32
N GLY A 108 12.61 10.79 2.18
CA GLY A 108 11.60 9.73 2.07
C GLY A 108 11.90 8.54 2.98
N ILE A 109 13.14 8.04 2.96
CA ILE A 109 13.60 6.93 3.82
C ILE A 109 13.48 7.31 5.31
N ILE A 110 13.91 8.52 5.69
CA ILE A 110 13.79 9.00 7.09
C ILE A 110 12.31 9.09 7.50
N SER A 111 11.44 9.55 6.62
CA SER A 111 10.00 9.65 6.89
C SER A 111 9.39 8.28 7.16
N ILE A 112 9.74 7.28 6.35
CA ILE A 112 9.30 5.90 6.54
C ILE A 112 9.84 5.33 7.87
N ALA A 113 11.13 5.56 8.16
CA ALA A 113 11.73 5.13 9.43
C ALA A 113 11.04 5.72 10.66
N ILE A 114 10.63 7.00 10.60
CA ILE A 114 9.86 7.66 11.67
C ILE A 114 8.47 7.03 11.81
N LEU A 115 7.76 6.75 10.71
CA LEU A 115 6.46 6.07 10.75
C LEU A 115 6.57 4.70 11.44
N PHE A 116 7.65 3.95 11.16
CA PHE A 116 7.95 2.69 11.85
C PHE A 116 8.22 2.86 13.33
N LEU A 117 8.98 3.90 13.70
CA LEU A 117 9.27 4.22 15.08
C LEU A 117 7.97 4.54 15.84
N ILE A 118 7.11 5.38 15.26
CA ILE A 118 5.81 5.72 15.84
C ILE A 118 4.96 4.45 16.02
N ARG A 119 4.84 3.60 14.98
CA ARG A 119 4.09 2.35 15.09
C ARG A 119 4.63 1.47 16.20
N LYS A 120 5.95 1.32 16.33
CA LYS A 120 6.56 0.47 17.35
C LYS A 120 6.35 1.01 18.77
N TYR A 121 6.56 2.30 19.00
CA TYR A 121 6.59 2.86 20.36
C TYR A 121 5.22 3.38 20.84
N LEU A 122 4.36 3.90 19.95
CA LEU A 122 3.05 4.43 20.32
C LEU A 122 2.01 3.32 20.56
N PHE A 123 2.01 2.26 19.75
CA PHE A 123 1.07 1.13 19.92
C PHE A 123 1.43 0.23 21.10
N ILE A 124 2.72 0.10 21.45
CA ILE A 124 3.15 -0.63 22.66
C ILE A 124 2.73 0.12 23.94
N SER A 125 2.75 1.45 23.95
CA SER A 125 2.27 2.23 25.11
C SER A 125 0.75 2.18 25.33
N ALA A 126 -0.04 1.94 24.28
CA ALA A 126 -1.49 1.82 24.42
C ALA A 126 -1.92 0.49 25.08
N LEU A 127 -1.19 -0.60 24.84
CA LEU A 127 -1.45 -1.91 25.46
C LEU A 127 -1.08 -1.93 26.95
N ASN A 128 0.05 -1.31 27.33
CA ASN A 128 0.53 -1.32 28.71
C ASN A 128 -0.32 -0.49 29.69
N LYS A 129 -1.29 0.31 29.19
CA LYS A 129 -2.15 1.17 30.01
C LYS A 129 -3.50 0.52 30.34
N THR A 130 -3.79 -0.66 29.78
CA THR A 130 -5.02 -1.42 30.05
C THR A 130 -4.85 -2.46 31.16
N ASP A 131 -3.61 -2.82 31.50
CA ASP A 131 -3.31 -3.82 32.54
C ASP A 131 -3.20 -3.23 33.97
N GLU A 132 -3.41 -1.92 34.14
CA GLU A 132 -3.34 -1.23 35.45
C GLU A 132 -4.69 -0.75 36.01
N ASN A 133 -5.84 -1.26 35.54
CA ASN A 133 -7.15 -0.97 36.15
C ASN A 133 -7.94 -2.22 36.50
#